data_AF-A0AB40BF99-F1
#
_entry.id   AF-A0AB40BF99-F1
#
_cell.length_a   1.000
_cell.length_b   1.000
_cell.length_c   1.000
_cell.angle_alpha   90.00
_cell.angle_beta   90.00
_cell.angle_gamma   90.00
#
_symmetry.space_group_name_H-M   'P 1'
#
loop_
_entity.id
_entity.type
_entity.pdbx_description
1 polymer ?
#
loop_
_entity_poly.entity_id
_entity_poly.type
_entity_poly.pdbx_seq_one_letter_code
_entity_poly.pdbx_strand_id
1 'polypeptide(L)'
;MELMKERFAKLLLGEDMSGGGKGVSSALALSNAITNLAASVFGEQRRLEPMSVERKTRWWKEIEWLLSVTDHIVELVPSQQATKDGTNMEIMVTQQRRDLHMNIPALRKLDTMLIGYLDNFKDQNEFWYASRDDNGDAQNQKNQRRDDKWWLPTVKVPQEGLSESTRKWLKHQKELVNQVFKAAMTINAQVLAEMSVPDTYIESLPKNGRSSLGDALYKSIKADMFDPEQFFSSIDLSTEHKVLDLKNRIEASTVIWKKKMHNMDGKSSWGSIVSLEKREQFEERAETILLLLKQRFPGIPQSVLDISKIQYNKV
;
A
#
# COMPACT_ATOMS: atom_id res chain seq x y z
N MET A 1 -8.02 -27.43 -12.92
CA MET A 1 -7.88 -26.75 -14.24
C MET A 1 -9.03 -25.82 -14.53
N GLU A 2 -10.30 -26.24 -14.40
CA GLU A 2 -11.44 -25.37 -14.74
C GLU A 2 -11.51 -24.05 -13.95
N LEU A 3 -11.33 -24.08 -12.62
CA LEU A 3 -11.28 -22.85 -11.80
C LEU A 3 -10.15 -21.88 -12.23
N MET A 4 -9.01 -22.43 -12.64
CA MET A 4 -7.88 -21.63 -13.12
C MET A 4 -8.24 -20.97 -14.46
N LYS A 5 -8.83 -21.72 -15.39
CA LYS A 5 -9.29 -21.19 -16.69
C LYS A 5 -10.31 -20.07 -16.50
N GLU A 6 -11.29 -20.26 -15.61
CA GLU A 6 -12.30 -19.25 -15.32
C GLU A 6 -11.67 -17.96 -14.77
N ARG A 7 -10.72 -18.08 -13.84
CA ARG A 7 -9.99 -16.94 -13.27
C ARG A 7 -9.22 -16.17 -14.35
N PHE A 8 -8.39 -16.85 -15.14
CA PHE A 8 -7.62 -16.19 -16.19
C PHE A 8 -8.50 -15.64 -17.32
N ALA A 9 -9.61 -16.32 -17.67
CA ALA A 9 -10.56 -15.80 -18.65
C ALA A 9 -11.18 -14.47 -18.19
N LYS A 10 -11.57 -14.36 -16.91
CA LYS A 10 -12.08 -13.10 -16.32
C LYS A 10 -11.03 -11.98 -16.32
N LEU A 11 -9.76 -12.31 -16.08
CA LEU A 11 -8.66 -11.35 -16.16
C LEU A 11 -8.44 -10.84 -17.59
N LEU A 12 -8.52 -11.73 -18.59
CA LEU A 12 -8.38 -11.37 -20.01
C LEU A 12 -9.53 -10.51 -20.52
N LEU A 13 -10.73 -10.67 -19.95
CA LEU A 13 -11.88 -9.81 -20.23
C LEU A 13 -11.76 -8.42 -19.59
N GLY A 14 -10.82 -8.20 -18.67
CA GLY A 14 -10.63 -6.90 -18.02
C GLY A 14 -11.87 -6.43 -17.28
N GLU A 15 -12.57 -7.34 -16.58
CA GLU A 15 -13.86 -7.07 -15.89
C GLU A 15 -15.05 -6.75 -16.81
N ASP A 16 -14.86 -6.66 -18.13
CA ASP A 16 -15.94 -6.52 -19.11
C ASP A 16 -16.49 -7.89 -19.54
N MET A 17 -17.50 -8.35 -18.79
CA MET A 17 -18.15 -9.64 -19.03
C MET A 17 -19.01 -9.68 -20.31
N SER A 18 -19.21 -8.55 -21.02
CA SER A 18 -19.92 -8.56 -22.31
C SER A 18 -19.00 -8.92 -23.48
N GLY A 19 -17.68 -8.99 -23.27
CA GLY A 19 -16.69 -9.24 -24.31
C GLY A 19 -16.46 -8.07 -25.27
N GLY A 20 -16.89 -6.85 -24.90
CA GLY A 20 -16.83 -5.66 -25.75
C GLY A 20 -15.46 -4.95 -25.77
N GLY A 21 -14.50 -5.43 -24.98
CA GLY A 21 -13.15 -4.85 -24.90
C GLY A 21 -13.13 -3.46 -24.25
N LYS A 22 -14.19 -3.08 -23.52
CA LYS A 22 -14.29 -1.79 -22.81
C LYS A 22 -13.91 -1.90 -21.34
N GLY A 23 -13.24 -3.00 -20.99
CA GLY A 23 -12.77 -3.31 -19.65
C GLY A 23 -11.56 -2.49 -19.22
N VAL A 24 -11.06 -2.82 -18.03
CA VAL A 24 -9.85 -2.25 -17.45
C VAL A 24 -8.57 -2.92 -18.01
N SER A 25 -7.41 -2.31 -17.73
CA SER A 25 -6.12 -2.91 -18.07
C SER A 25 -5.91 -4.25 -17.35
N SER A 26 -5.10 -5.15 -17.90
CA SER A 26 -4.75 -6.41 -17.22
C SER A 26 -4.07 -6.17 -15.87
N ALA A 27 -3.27 -5.10 -15.75
CA ALA A 27 -2.66 -4.68 -14.49
C ALA A 27 -3.71 -4.33 -13.43
N LEU A 28 -4.73 -3.53 -13.80
CA LEU A 28 -5.80 -3.16 -12.88
C LEU A 28 -6.71 -4.35 -12.55
N ALA A 29 -7.05 -5.19 -13.54
CA ALA A 29 -7.81 -6.42 -13.32
C ALA A 29 -7.10 -7.38 -12.34
N LEU A 30 -5.77 -7.53 -12.47
CA LEU A 30 -4.95 -8.31 -11.54
C LEU A 30 -4.93 -7.70 -10.14
N SER A 31 -4.72 -6.38 -10.03
CA SER A 31 -4.76 -5.64 -8.76
C SER A 31 -6.10 -5.84 -8.03
N ASN A 32 -7.20 -5.69 -8.76
CA ASN A 32 -8.56 -5.90 -8.24
C ASN A 32 -8.78 -7.36 -7.84
N ALA A 33 -8.34 -8.33 -8.65
CA ALA A 33 -8.47 -9.74 -8.34
C ALA A 33 -7.72 -10.14 -7.05
N ILE A 34 -6.50 -9.65 -6.84
CA ILE A 34 -5.72 -9.87 -5.61
C ILE A 34 -6.44 -9.27 -4.41
N THR A 35 -6.89 -8.01 -4.51
CA THR A 35 -7.60 -7.31 -3.44
C THR A 35 -8.91 -8.01 -3.06
N ASN A 36 -9.69 -8.43 -4.07
CA ASN A 36 -10.95 -9.15 -3.87
C ASN A 36 -10.73 -10.55 -3.27
N LEU A 37 -9.69 -11.26 -3.69
CA LEU A 37 -9.32 -12.55 -3.08
C LEU A 37 -8.96 -12.38 -1.61
N ALA A 38 -8.12 -11.40 -1.28
CA ALA A 38 -7.73 -11.11 0.11
C ALA A 38 -8.96 -10.74 0.95
N ALA A 39 -9.83 -9.86 0.46
CA ALA A 39 -11.07 -9.50 1.14
C ALA A 39 -11.99 -10.71 1.38
N SER A 40 -12.12 -11.60 0.39
CA SER A 40 -12.93 -12.83 0.51
C SER A 40 -12.35 -13.84 1.50
N VAL A 41 -11.02 -14.03 1.51
CA VAL A 41 -10.36 -15.02 2.38
C VAL A 41 -10.26 -14.52 3.82
N PHE A 42 -9.81 -13.28 4.01
CA PHE A 42 -9.53 -12.72 5.33
C PHE A 42 -10.72 -11.96 5.94
N GLY A 43 -11.73 -11.58 5.16
CA GLY A 43 -12.97 -10.98 5.70
C GLY A 43 -13.77 -11.91 6.62
N GLU A 44 -13.53 -13.21 6.51
CA GLU A 44 -14.05 -14.24 7.41
C GLU A 44 -13.17 -14.46 8.65
N GLN A 45 -11.91 -13.98 8.64
CA GLN A 45 -11.00 -14.07 9.77
C GLN A 45 -11.33 -13.01 10.83
N ARG A 46 -12.38 -13.27 11.61
CA ARG A 46 -12.89 -12.34 12.63
C ARG A 46 -12.41 -12.63 14.04
N ARG A 47 -11.60 -13.67 14.20
CA ARG A 47 -11.10 -14.20 15.47
C ARG A 47 -9.60 -14.42 15.38
N LEU A 48 -8.93 -14.36 16.53
CA LEU A 48 -7.55 -14.80 16.71
C LEU A 48 -7.54 -16.31 16.89
N GLU A 49 -7.54 -17.03 15.77
CA GLU A 49 -7.52 -18.49 15.71
C GLU A 49 -6.85 -18.92 14.39
N PRO A 50 -6.32 -20.15 14.29
CA PRO A 50 -5.78 -20.67 13.05
C PRO A 50 -6.81 -20.62 11.91
N MET A 51 -6.35 -20.31 10.71
CA MET A 51 -7.21 -20.45 9.53
C MET A 51 -7.50 -21.92 9.26
N SER A 52 -8.70 -22.23 8.75
CA SER A 52 -9.03 -23.58 8.31
C SER A 52 -8.12 -24.03 7.17
N VAL A 53 -7.85 -25.33 7.09
CA VAL A 53 -6.93 -25.90 6.09
C VAL A 53 -7.41 -25.57 4.69
N GLU A 54 -8.71 -25.70 4.43
CA GLU A 54 -9.34 -25.42 3.14
C GLU A 54 -9.10 -23.97 2.71
N ARG A 55 -9.18 -23.03 3.67
CA ARG A 55 -9.03 -21.59 3.41
C ARG A 55 -7.58 -21.20 3.17
N LYS A 56 -6.63 -21.80 3.90
CA LYS A 56 -5.19 -21.63 3.62
C LYS A 56 -4.82 -22.18 2.25
N THR A 57 -5.27 -23.40 1.93
CA THR A 57 -5.02 -24.02 0.62
C THR A 57 -5.61 -23.19 -0.51
N ARG A 58 -6.83 -22.66 -0.32
CA ARG A 58 -7.46 -21.75 -1.28
C ARG A 58 -6.64 -20.48 -1.48
N TRP A 59 -6.23 -19.83 -0.38
CA TRP A 59 -5.41 -18.62 -0.42
C TRP A 59 -4.11 -18.83 -1.20
N TRP A 60 -3.30 -19.81 -0.78
CA TRP A 60 -1.99 -20.07 -1.41
C TRP A 60 -2.11 -20.42 -2.89
N LYS A 61 -3.09 -21.24 -3.24
CA LYS A 61 -3.29 -21.67 -4.63
C LYS A 61 -3.77 -20.52 -5.53
N GLU A 62 -4.76 -19.75 -5.09
CA GLU A 62 -5.31 -18.67 -5.91
C GLU A 62 -4.35 -17.47 -5.99
N ILE A 63 -3.61 -17.15 -4.91
CA ILE A 63 -2.60 -16.08 -4.96
C ILE A 63 -1.41 -16.49 -5.85
N GLU A 64 -1.01 -17.76 -5.84
CA GLU A 64 0.04 -18.27 -6.74
C GLU A 64 -0.34 -18.11 -8.22
N TRP A 65 -1.61 -18.33 -8.59
CA TRP A 65 -2.08 -18.08 -9.95
C TRP A 65 -2.01 -16.60 -10.32
N LEU A 66 -2.42 -15.71 -9.41
CA LEU A 66 -2.39 -14.27 -9.67
C LEU A 66 -0.96 -13.72 -9.77
N LEU A 67 -0.02 -14.32 -9.02
CA LEU A 67 1.39 -13.94 -9.04
C LEU A 67 2.20 -14.60 -10.17
N SER A 68 1.69 -15.63 -10.86
CA SER A 68 2.48 -16.34 -11.88
C SER A 68 2.93 -15.44 -13.04
N VAL A 69 2.20 -14.35 -13.30
CA VAL A 69 2.60 -13.36 -14.31
C VAL A 69 3.98 -12.74 -14.01
N THR A 70 4.37 -12.63 -12.74
CA THR A 70 5.64 -12.01 -12.35
C THR A 70 6.85 -12.83 -12.77
N ASP A 71 6.67 -14.14 -12.97
CA ASP A 71 7.73 -15.04 -13.42
C ASP A 71 8.06 -14.85 -14.91
N HIS A 72 7.17 -14.19 -15.64
CA HIS A 72 7.30 -13.91 -17.06
C HIS A 72 7.67 -12.45 -17.37
N ILE A 73 7.76 -11.57 -16.35
CA ILE A 73 8.21 -10.18 -16.50
C ILE A 73 9.74 -10.16 -16.36
N VAL A 74 10.43 -10.03 -17.48
CA VAL A 74 11.89 -10.14 -17.58
C VAL A 74 12.53 -8.91 -18.23
N GLU A 75 13.78 -8.66 -17.88
CA GLU A 75 14.71 -7.76 -18.54
C GLU A 75 15.71 -8.59 -19.35
N LEU A 76 16.13 -8.07 -20.51
CA LEU A 76 17.19 -8.66 -21.31
C LEU A 76 18.52 -8.03 -20.88
N VAL A 77 19.42 -8.83 -20.32
CA VAL A 77 20.72 -8.36 -19.84
C VAL A 77 21.86 -9.01 -20.64
N PRO A 78 22.93 -8.25 -20.97
CA PRO A 78 24.09 -8.80 -21.65
C PRO A 78 24.84 -9.77 -20.73
N SER A 79 25.31 -10.88 -21.30
CA SER A 79 26.04 -11.93 -20.61
C SER A 79 27.05 -12.59 -21.55
N GLN A 80 27.91 -13.45 -20.99
CA GLN A 80 28.88 -14.23 -21.76
C GLN A 80 28.66 -15.71 -21.50
N GLN A 81 28.72 -16.50 -22.56
CA GLN A 81 28.65 -17.96 -22.48
C GLN A 81 29.86 -18.57 -23.17
N ALA A 82 30.58 -19.43 -22.45
CA ALA A 82 31.66 -20.22 -23.02
C ALA A 82 31.06 -21.43 -23.76
N THR A 83 31.44 -21.60 -25.03
CA THR A 83 31.12 -22.82 -25.79
C THR A 83 31.97 -23.99 -25.31
N LYS A 84 31.58 -25.22 -25.69
CA LYS A 84 32.34 -26.44 -25.35
C LYS A 84 33.79 -26.40 -25.86
N ASP A 85 34.05 -25.60 -26.90
CA ASP A 85 35.36 -25.42 -27.52
C ASP A 85 36.18 -24.28 -26.86
N GLY A 86 35.70 -23.72 -25.73
CA GLY A 86 36.41 -22.69 -24.96
C GLY A 86 36.32 -21.27 -25.54
N THR A 87 35.49 -21.05 -26.56
CA THR A 87 35.28 -19.71 -27.13
C THR A 87 34.21 -18.97 -26.34
N ASN A 88 34.49 -17.74 -25.92
CA ASN A 88 33.50 -16.89 -25.25
C ASN A 88 32.64 -16.17 -26.29
N MET A 89 31.32 -16.29 -26.15
CA MET A 89 30.34 -15.60 -26.97
C MET A 89 29.51 -14.65 -26.10
N GLU A 90 29.35 -13.41 -26.57
CA GLU A 90 28.41 -12.46 -25.97
C GLU A 90 26.98 -12.84 -26.36
N ILE A 91 26.12 -12.97 -25.36
CA ILE A 91 24.73 -13.37 -25.51
C ILE A 91 23.82 -12.44 -24.68
N MET A 92 22.55 -12.39 -25.03
CA MET A 92 21.52 -11.78 -24.18
C MET A 92 20.82 -12.88 -23.40
N VAL A 93 20.67 -12.69 -22.09
CA VAL A 93 19.93 -13.61 -21.22
C VAL A 93 18.73 -12.91 -20.61
N THR A 94 17.66 -13.66 -20.37
CA THR A 94 16.48 -13.17 -19.66
C THR A 94 16.70 -13.28 -18.16
N GLN A 95 16.48 -12.18 -17.45
CA GLN A 95 16.48 -12.13 -15.99
C GLN A 95 15.17 -11.52 -15.51
N GLN A 96 14.59 -12.03 -14.42
CA GLN A 96 13.39 -11.43 -13.84
C GLN A 96 13.64 -9.95 -13.50
N ARG A 97 12.67 -9.08 -13.79
CA ARG A 97 12.76 -7.63 -13.53
C ARG A 97 13.17 -7.39 -12.07
N ARG A 98 14.11 -6.46 -11.87
CA ARG A 98 14.85 -6.33 -10.60
C ARG A 98 13.95 -6.06 -9.38
N ASP A 99 12.94 -5.21 -9.54
CA ASP A 99 11.93 -4.92 -8.52
C ASP A 99 11.18 -6.18 -8.09
N LEU A 100 10.75 -7.00 -9.05
CA LEU A 100 10.02 -8.24 -8.80
C LEU A 100 10.91 -9.30 -8.15
N HIS A 101 12.15 -9.44 -8.62
CA HIS A 101 13.11 -10.41 -8.10
C HIS A 101 13.34 -10.24 -6.59
N MET A 102 13.36 -9.00 -6.12
CA MET A 102 13.54 -8.70 -4.69
C MET A 102 12.22 -8.69 -3.91
N ASN A 103 11.18 -8.04 -4.44
CA ASN A 103 9.95 -7.77 -3.69
C ASN A 103 9.01 -8.97 -3.62
N ILE A 104 8.89 -9.80 -4.66
CA ILE A 104 7.96 -10.94 -4.66
C ILE A 104 8.34 -12.00 -3.61
N PRO A 105 9.61 -12.45 -3.50
CA PRO A 105 10.00 -13.37 -2.42
C PRO A 105 9.83 -12.77 -1.02
N ALA A 106 10.11 -11.47 -0.86
CA ALA A 106 9.92 -10.77 0.41
C ALA A 106 8.44 -10.76 0.83
N LEU A 107 7.52 -10.41 -0.08
CA LEU A 107 6.08 -10.41 0.17
C LEU A 107 5.55 -11.82 0.47
N ARG A 108 6.00 -12.86 -0.25
CA ARG A 108 5.64 -14.25 0.05
C ARG A 108 6.09 -14.68 1.45
N LYS A 109 7.28 -14.25 1.88
CA LYS A 109 7.77 -14.50 3.24
C LYS A 109 6.90 -13.81 4.30
N LEU A 110 6.50 -12.56 4.07
CA LEU A 110 5.59 -11.83 4.97
C LEU A 110 4.21 -12.50 5.06
N ASP A 111 3.65 -12.96 3.93
CA ASP A 111 2.39 -13.72 3.89
C ASP A 111 2.48 -15.00 4.73
N THR A 112 3.57 -15.76 4.56
CA THR A 112 3.82 -17.00 5.31
C THR A 112 3.94 -16.73 6.81
N MET A 113 4.63 -15.64 7.20
CA MET A 113 4.75 -15.22 8.60
C MET A 113 3.39 -14.87 9.21
N LEU A 114 2.53 -14.12 8.51
CA LEU A 114 1.20 -13.75 9.02
C LEU A 114 0.32 -14.97 9.28
N ILE A 115 0.27 -15.91 8.34
CA ILE A 115 -0.50 -17.15 8.51
C ILE A 115 0.10 -17.99 9.65
N GLY A 116 1.43 -18.08 9.74
CA GLY A 116 2.12 -18.77 10.84
C GLY A 116 1.84 -18.14 12.21
N TYR A 117 1.71 -16.82 12.31
CA TYR A 117 1.35 -16.16 13.56
C TYR A 117 -0.10 -16.46 13.98
N LEU A 118 -1.03 -16.58 13.03
CA LEU A 118 -2.39 -17.03 13.32
C LEU A 118 -2.41 -18.48 13.85
N ASP A 119 -1.53 -19.33 13.36
CA ASP A 119 -1.45 -20.73 13.78
C ASP A 119 -1.02 -20.90 15.24
N ASN A 120 -0.26 -19.95 15.77
CA ASN A 120 0.15 -19.95 17.18
C ASN A 120 -1.03 -19.77 18.16
N PHE A 121 -2.22 -19.41 17.67
CA PHE A 121 -3.43 -19.28 18.50
C PHE A 121 -4.19 -20.60 18.70
N LYS A 122 -3.75 -21.71 18.11
CA LYS A 122 -4.45 -23.01 18.19
C LYS A 122 -4.73 -23.48 19.62
N ASP A 123 -3.77 -23.26 20.52
CA ASP A 123 -3.81 -23.78 21.90
C ASP A 123 -4.16 -22.67 22.93
N GLN A 124 -4.60 -21.50 22.48
CA GLN A 124 -4.92 -20.36 23.34
C GLN A 124 -6.36 -20.43 23.85
N ASN A 125 -6.51 -20.61 25.17
CA ASN A 125 -7.82 -20.81 25.81
C ASN A 125 -8.18 -19.72 26.84
N GLU A 126 -7.29 -18.74 27.09
CA GLU A 126 -7.51 -17.69 28.08
C GLU A 126 -8.44 -16.56 27.61
N PHE A 127 -8.79 -16.52 26.33
CA PHE A 127 -9.81 -15.62 25.81
C PHE A 127 -10.71 -16.39 24.85
N TRP A 128 -11.95 -15.95 24.74
CA TRP A 128 -12.94 -16.60 23.86
C TRP A 128 -13.84 -15.56 23.21
N TYR A 129 -14.54 -15.97 22.17
CA TYR A 129 -15.47 -15.11 21.44
C TYR A 129 -16.91 -15.47 21.82
N ALA A 130 -17.70 -14.48 22.20
CA ALA A 130 -19.11 -14.70 22.53
C ALA A 130 -19.90 -15.18 21.30
N SER A 131 -20.82 -16.14 21.50
CA SER A 131 -21.75 -16.54 20.45
C SER A 131 -22.74 -15.41 20.15
N ARG A 132 -23.17 -15.29 18.90
CA ARG A 132 -24.14 -14.26 18.47
C ARG A 132 -25.49 -14.40 19.19
N ASP A 133 -25.82 -15.62 19.62
CA ASP A 133 -27.06 -16.01 20.30
C ASP A 133 -26.97 -15.87 21.83
N ASP A 134 -25.76 -15.66 22.37
CA ASP A 134 -25.50 -15.34 23.79
C ASP A 134 -25.87 -13.86 24.10
N ASN A 135 -26.40 -13.14 23.11
CA ASN A 135 -26.95 -11.78 23.21
C ASN A 135 -28.35 -11.79 23.86
N GLY A 136 -28.49 -12.45 25.00
CA GLY A 136 -29.73 -12.49 25.79
C GLY A 136 -30.17 -11.14 26.37
N ASP A 137 -29.35 -10.09 26.31
CA ASP A 137 -29.71 -8.75 26.81
C ASP A 137 -29.34 -7.65 25.83
N ALA A 138 -30.22 -7.42 24.86
CA ALA A 138 -30.16 -6.29 23.93
C ALA A 138 -30.25 -4.90 24.62
N GLN A 139 -30.58 -4.84 25.91
CA GLN A 139 -30.76 -3.60 26.67
C GLN A 139 -29.51 -3.13 27.43
N ASN A 140 -28.69 -4.03 27.99
CA ASN A 140 -27.49 -3.63 28.76
C ASN A 140 -26.26 -3.32 27.89
N GLN A 141 -26.21 -3.81 26.64
CA GLN A 141 -25.11 -3.50 25.72
C GLN A 141 -25.29 -2.19 24.92
N LYS A 142 -26.48 -1.56 24.94
CA LYS A 142 -26.69 -0.25 24.31
C LYS A 142 -25.80 0.84 24.92
N ASN A 143 -25.41 0.69 26.20
CA ASN A 143 -24.57 1.67 26.89
C ASN A 143 -23.06 1.38 26.79
N GLN A 144 -22.63 0.18 26.35
CA GLN A 144 -21.21 -0.17 26.15
C GLN A 144 -20.77 -0.18 24.68
N ARG A 145 -21.70 -0.33 23.73
CA ARG A 145 -21.39 -0.28 22.30
C ARG A 145 -21.25 1.15 21.80
N ARG A 146 -20.06 1.74 22.01
CA ARG A 146 -19.58 2.91 21.25
C ARG A 146 -18.76 2.52 20.02
N ASP A 147 -18.71 1.23 19.65
CA ASP A 147 -17.80 0.73 18.62
C ASP A 147 -18.41 0.72 17.21
N ASP A 148 -17.71 1.37 16.29
CA ASP A 148 -18.00 1.46 14.84
C ASP A 148 -18.00 0.10 14.10
N LYS A 149 -17.75 -1.02 14.79
CA LYS A 149 -17.52 -2.36 14.19
C LYS A 149 -18.46 -3.44 14.71
N TRP A 150 -19.76 -3.18 14.63
CA TRP A 150 -20.83 -4.06 15.13
C TRP A 150 -20.84 -5.49 14.55
N TRP A 151 -20.14 -5.74 13.44
CA TRP A 151 -20.08 -7.03 12.75
C TRP A 151 -18.98 -7.97 13.28
N LEU A 152 -18.11 -7.51 14.18
CA LEU A 152 -17.06 -8.33 14.81
C LEU A 152 -17.57 -9.02 16.08
N PRO A 153 -17.16 -10.27 16.35
CA PRO A 153 -17.53 -10.96 17.58
C PRO A 153 -16.85 -10.31 18.79
N THR A 154 -17.57 -10.21 19.91
CA THR A 154 -17.01 -9.69 21.16
C THR A 154 -16.06 -10.70 21.79
N VAL A 155 -14.82 -10.26 22.06
CA VAL A 155 -13.85 -11.03 22.83
C VAL A 155 -14.16 -10.91 24.33
N LYS A 156 -14.14 -12.03 25.04
CA LYS A 156 -14.29 -12.15 26.50
C LYS A 156 -12.99 -12.70 27.08
N VAL A 157 -12.69 -12.31 28.31
CA VAL A 157 -11.54 -12.76 29.11
C VAL A 157 -12.04 -13.10 30.53
N PRO A 158 -11.28 -13.86 31.35
CA PRO A 158 -11.63 -14.15 32.73
C PRO A 158 -11.86 -12.87 33.55
N GLN A 159 -12.68 -12.94 34.61
CA GLN A 159 -12.96 -11.78 35.46
C GLN A 159 -11.69 -11.19 36.11
N GLU A 160 -10.72 -12.04 36.43
CA GLU A 160 -9.41 -11.65 36.97
C GLU A 160 -8.44 -11.12 35.90
N GLY A 161 -8.85 -11.15 34.63
CA GLY A 161 -8.05 -10.80 33.47
C GLY A 161 -7.18 -11.95 32.94
N LEU A 162 -6.41 -11.65 31.89
CA LEU A 162 -5.44 -12.59 31.32
C LEU A 162 -4.24 -12.75 32.25
N SER A 163 -3.67 -13.97 32.26
CA SER A 163 -2.41 -14.27 32.92
C SER A 163 -1.28 -13.35 32.42
N GLU A 164 -0.28 -13.13 33.27
CA GLU A 164 0.86 -12.29 32.89
C GLU A 164 1.63 -12.89 31.70
N SER A 165 1.76 -14.22 31.65
CA SER A 165 2.37 -14.96 30.56
C SER A 165 1.64 -14.72 29.24
N THR A 166 0.31 -14.87 29.23
CA THR A 166 -0.50 -14.70 28.02
C THR A 166 -0.53 -13.25 27.57
N ARG A 167 -0.59 -12.29 28.51
CA ARG A 167 -0.49 -10.87 28.19
C ARG A 167 0.86 -10.51 27.56
N LYS A 168 1.98 -11.00 28.11
CA LYS A 168 3.32 -10.80 27.54
C LYS A 168 3.44 -11.44 26.16
N TRP A 169 2.94 -12.65 26.00
CA TRP A 169 2.92 -13.36 24.73
C TRP A 169 2.09 -12.63 23.66
N LEU A 170 0.88 -12.17 23.97
CA LEU A 170 0.04 -11.38 23.05
C LEU A 170 0.70 -10.07 22.63
N LYS A 171 1.36 -9.37 23.57
CA LYS A 171 2.15 -8.17 23.24
C LYS A 171 3.30 -8.48 22.28
N HIS A 172 3.96 -9.61 22.46
CA HIS A 172 5.01 -10.06 21.55
C HIS A 172 4.45 -10.40 20.16
N GLN A 173 3.34 -11.14 20.07
CA GLN A 173 2.66 -11.41 18.79
C GLN A 173 2.25 -10.12 18.07
N LYS A 174 1.71 -9.13 18.81
CA LYS A 174 1.39 -7.81 18.27
C LYS A 174 2.61 -7.13 17.65
N GLU A 175 3.76 -7.18 18.32
CA GLU A 175 4.98 -6.58 17.81
C GLU A 175 5.48 -7.27 16.53
N LEU A 176 5.44 -8.61 16.49
CA LEU A 176 5.80 -9.37 15.30
C LEU A 176 4.91 -9.01 14.09
N VAL A 177 3.59 -8.95 14.29
CA VAL A 177 2.64 -8.56 13.24
C VAL A 177 2.86 -7.11 12.79
N ASN A 178 3.17 -6.20 13.72
CA ASN A 178 3.50 -4.81 13.38
C ASN A 178 4.75 -4.69 12.53
N GLN A 179 5.77 -5.54 12.74
CA GLN A 179 6.97 -5.56 11.91
C GLN A 179 6.65 -6.02 10.49
N VAL A 180 5.81 -7.06 10.35
CA VAL A 180 5.33 -7.50 9.03
C VAL A 180 4.54 -6.38 8.32
N PHE A 181 3.62 -5.72 9.04
CA PHE A 181 2.87 -4.59 8.50
C PHE A 181 3.78 -3.46 8.01
N LYS A 182 4.77 -3.06 8.82
CA LYS A 182 5.75 -2.01 8.44
C LYS A 182 6.58 -2.41 7.21
N ALA A 183 6.99 -3.67 7.11
CA ALA A 183 7.74 -4.16 5.97
C ALA A 183 6.89 -4.11 4.68
N ALA A 184 5.64 -4.61 4.74
CA ALA A 184 4.71 -4.56 3.62
C ALA A 184 4.39 -3.11 3.20
N MET A 185 4.17 -2.21 4.16
CA MET A 185 3.93 -0.78 3.90
C MET A 185 5.13 -0.05 3.29
N THR A 186 6.34 -0.51 3.58
CA THR A 186 7.56 0.01 2.95
C THR A 186 7.61 -0.38 1.48
N ILE A 187 7.38 -1.66 1.15
CA ILE A 187 7.34 -2.14 -0.24
C ILE A 187 6.22 -1.44 -1.02
N ASN A 188 5.01 -1.35 -0.44
CA ASN A 188 3.87 -0.66 -1.06
C ASN A 188 4.20 0.80 -1.41
N ALA A 189 4.82 1.53 -0.48
CA ALA A 189 5.20 2.92 -0.73
C ALA A 189 6.31 3.05 -1.77
N GLN A 190 7.27 2.12 -1.82
CA GLN A 190 8.33 2.13 -2.82
C GLN A 190 7.75 1.95 -4.23
N VAL A 191 6.88 0.96 -4.41
CA VAL A 191 6.23 0.70 -5.71
C VAL A 191 5.38 1.91 -6.14
N LEU A 192 4.60 2.49 -5.22
CA LEU A 192 3.83 3.70 -5.51
C LEU A 192 4.72 4.90 -5.89
N ALA A 193 5.90 5.05 -5.28
CA ALA A 193 6.83 6.12 -5.61
C ALA A 193 7.40 5.97 -7.03
N GLU A 194 7.70 4.74 -7.44
CA GLU A 194 8.25 4.39 -8.76
C GLU A 194 7.20 4.40 -9.89
N MET A 195 5.91 4.24 -9.57
CA MET A 195 4.83 4.35 -10.55
C MET A 195 4.80 5.74 -11.20
N SER A 196 4.60 5.75 -12.53
CA SER A 196 4.47 6.98 -13.30
C SER A 196 3.24 7.79 -12.86
N VAL A 197 3.37 9.12 -12.89
CA VAL A 197 2.24 10.02 -12.63
C VAL A 197 1.36 10.08 -13.86
N PRO A 198 0.05 9.74 -13.79
CA PRO A 198 -0.83 9.74 -14.95
C PRO A 198 -1.06 11.15 -15.51
N ASP A 199 -1.18 11.27 -16.84
CA ASP A 199 -1.49 12.55 -17.51
C ASP A 199 -2.81 13.15 -17.03
N THR A 200 -3.82 12.31 -16.79
CA THR A 200 -5.13 12.72 -16.23
C THR A 200 -5.00 13.43 -14.88
N TYR A 201 -4.12 12.94 -14.01
CA TYR A 201 -3.82 13.62 -12.74
C TYR A 201 -3.15 14.97 -13.01
N ILE A 202 -2.15 14.99 -13.90
CA ILE A 202 -1.42 16.21 -14.25
C ILE A 202 -2.34 17.30 -14.82
N GLU A 203 -3.31 16.92 -15.65
CA GLU A 203 -4.31 17.82 -16.23
C GLU A 203 -5.27 18.39 -15.19
N SER A 204 -5.56 17.63 -14.12
CA SER A 204 -6.41 18.07 -13.00
C SER A 204 -5.73 19.04 -12.03
N LEU A 205 -4.40 19.18 -12.09
CA LEU A 205 -3.64 19.97 -11.12
C LEU A 205 -3.89 21.47 -11.25
N PRO A 206 -3.85 22.22 -10.13
CA PRO A 206 -3.85 23.68 -10.16
C PRO A 206 -2.67 24.26 -10.98
N LYS A 207 -2.82 25.49 -11.48
CA LYS A 207 -1.81 26.18 -12.32
C LYS A 207 -0.44 26.34 -11.64
N ASN A 208 -0.40 26.39 -10.30
CA ASN A 208 0.84 26.56 -9.55
C ASN A 208 0.73 25.98 -8.13
N GLY A 209 1.88 25.69 -7.49
CA GLY A 209 1.92 25.11 -6.15
C GLY A 209 1.33 26.00 -5.05
N ARG A 210 1.29 27.33 -5.22
CA ARG A 210 0.61 28.23 -4.27
C ARG A 210 -0.90 28.00 -4.26
N SER A 211 -1.50 27.78 -5.44
CA SER A 211 -2.93 27.45 -5.55
C SER A 211 -3.27 26.09 -4.94
N SER A 212 -2.33 25.14 -4.93
CA SER A 212 -2.51 23.83 -4.26
C SER A 212 -2.34 23.93 -2.74
N LEU A 213 -1.27 24.58 -2.28
CA LEU A 213 -0.94 24.69 -0.86
C LEU A 213 -1.76 25.74 -0.13
N GLY A 214 -2.33 26.71 -0.82
CA GLY A 214 -2.87 27.91 -0.19
C GLY A 214 -1.77 28.78 0.43
N ASP A 215 -2.14 30.02 0.77
CA ASP A 215 -1.17 31.06 1.11
C ASP A 215 -0.37 30.78 2.39
N ALA A 216 -1.00 30.22 3.42
CA ALA A 216 -0.34 29.94 4.70
C ALA A 216 0.75 28.86 4.56
N LEU A 217 0.40 27.70 4.01
CA LEU A 217 1.35 26.59 3.82
C LEU A 217 2.45 26.98 2.82
N TYR A 218 2.10 27.69 1.74
CA TYR A 218 3.07 28.14 0.76
C TYR A 218 4.11 29.08 1.37
N LYS A 219 3.69 30.02 2.23
CA LYS A 219 4.62 30.91 2.96
C LYS A 219 5.51 30.11 3.91
N SER A 220 4.97 29.14 4.64
CA SER A 220 5.74 28.32 5.58
C SER A 220 6.81 27.47 4.88
N ILE A 221 6.46 26.82 3.76
CA ILE A 221 7.41 26.00 2.98
C ILE A 221 8.49 26.87 2.33
N LYS A 222 8.17 28.14 2.02
CA LYS A 222 9.10 29.10 1.41
C LYS A 222 9.91 29.94 2.39
N ALA A 223 9.73 29.77 3.69
CA ALA A 223 10.46 30.54 4.69
C ALA A 223 11.97 30.31 4.55
N ASP A 224 12.79 31.32 4.86
CA ASP A 224 14.25 31.18 4.75
C ASP A 224 14.76 30.05 5.68
N MET A 225 14.20 29.99 6.89
CA MET A 225 14.39 28.88 7.83
C MET A 225 13.14 28.00 7.85
N PHE A 226 13.32 26.68 7.77
CA PHE A 226 12.22 25.72 7.82
C PHE A 226 12.46 24.70 8.93
N ASP A 227 11.51 24.62 9.86
CA ASP A 227 11.44 23.58 10.88
C ASP A 227 10.17 22.74 10.64
N PRO A 228 10.31 21.43 10.32
CA PRO A 228 9.18 20.54 10.14
C PRO A 228 8.29 20.43 11.39
N GLU A 229 8.86 20.49 12.60
CA GLU A 229 8.10 20.38 13.85
C GLU A 229 7.20 21.61 14.04
N GLN A 230 7.77 22.81 13.84
CA GLN A 230 7.01 24.05 13.85
C GLN A 230 5.93 24.05 12.76
N PHE A 231 6.25 23.58 11.54
CA PHE A 231 5.28 23.45 10.44
C PHE A 231 4.06 22.65 10.87
N PHE A 232 4.25 21.44 11.41
CA PHE A 232 3.13 20.60 11.86
C PHE A 232 2.39 21.17 13.06
N SER A 233 3.07 21.87 13.98
CA SER A 233 2.41 22.51 15.12
C SER A 233 1.41 23.61 14.72
N SER A 234 1.61 24.22 13.54
CA SER A 234 0.76 25.28 13.01
C SER A 234 -0.45 24.79 12.21
N ILE A 235 -0.57 23.47 11.99
CA ILE A 235 -1.59 22.87 11.14
C ILE A 235 -2.52 22.00 11.98
N ASP A 236 -3.82 22.13 11.70
CA ASP A 236 -4.83 21.28 12.29
C ASP A 236 -4.82 19.89 11.64
N LEU A 237 -4.36 18.89 12.40
CA LEU A 237 -4.32 17.47 12.01
C LEU A 237 -5.26 16.63 12.89
N SER A 238 -6.33 17.23 13.42
CA SER A 238 -7.22 16.59 14.38
C SER A 238 -8.03 15.42 13.82
N THR A 239 -8.17 15.33 12.49
CA THR A 239 -8.93 14.28 11.81
C THR A 239 -8.13 13.70 10.65
N GLU A 240 -8.40 12.42 10.34
CA GLU A 240 -7.80 11.71 9.21
C GLU A 240 -8.01 12.45 7.88
N HIS A 241 -9.20 13.03 7.68
CA HIS A 241 -9.49 13.85 6.48
C HIS A 241 -8.56 15.06 6.34
N LYS A 242 -8.21 15.74 7.44
CA LYS A 242 -7.30 16.89 7.39
C LYS A 242 -5.86 16.45 7.10
N VAL A 243 -5.44 15.33 7.68
CA VAL A 243 -4.14 14.72 7.38
C VAL A 243 -4.04 14.35 5.89
N LEU A 244 -5.10 13.73 5.35
CA LEU A 244 -5.17 13.35 3.94
C LEU A 244 -5.22 14.56 3.00
N ASP A 245 -5.98 15.61 3.35
CA ASP A 245 -5.99 16.88 2.60
C ASP A 245 -4.58 17.50 2.51
N LEU A 246 -3.87 17.57 3.64
CA LEU A 246 -2.50 18.07 3.65
C LEU A 246 -1.59 17.22 2.74
N LYS A 247 -1.65 15.88 2.86
CA LYS A 247 -0.88 14.97 1.99
C LYS A 247 -1.15 15.26 0.51
N ASN A 248 -2.42 15.31 0.10
CA ASN A 248 -2.82 15.58 -1.29
C ASN A 248 -2.25 16.91 -1.80
N ARG A 249 -2.32 17.97 -1.00
CA ARG A 249 -1.86 19.32 -1.38
C ARG A 249 -0.35 19.40 -1.53
N ILE A 250 0.39 18.70 -0.67
CA ILE A 250 1.85 18.60 -0.74
C ILE A 250 2.25 17.80 -1.99
N GLU A 251 1.67 16.62 -2.22
CA GLU A 251 1.96 15.79 -3.40
C GLU A 251 1.66 16.50 -4.72
N ALA A 252 0.49 17.15 -4.82
CA ALA A 252 0.12 17.97 -5.98
C ALA A 252 1.16 19.07 -6.25
N SER A 253 1.69 19.68 -5.19
CA SER A 253 2.70 20.75 -5.33
C SER A 253 4.04 20.22 -5.78
N THR A 254 4.47 19.07 -5.24
CA THR A 254 5.69 18.38 -5.69
C THR A 254 5.61 18.03 -7.17
N VAL A 255 4.48 17.49 -7.64
CA VAL A 255 4.29 17.17 -9.07
C VAL A 255 4.33 18.45 -9.93
N ILE A 256 3.69 19.54 -9.50
CA ILE A 256 3.73 20.83 -10.21
C ILE A 256 5.17 21.36 -10.32
N TRP A 257 5.96 21.27 -9.25
CA TRP A 257 7.34 21.75 -9.25
C TRP A 257 8.24 20.91 -10.15
N LYS A 258 8.17 19.57 -10.05
CA LYS A 258 8.89 18.64 -10.93
C LYS A 258 8.60 18.91 -12.42
N LYS A 259 7.31 19.07 -12.78
CA LYS A 259 6.92 19.40 -14.17
C LYS A 259 7.47 20.74 -14.65
N LYS A 260 7.51 21.76 -13.77
CA LYS A 260 8.06 23.07 -14.12
C LYS A 260 9.56 23.03 -14.35
N MET A 261 10.31 22.20 -13.63
CA MET A 261 11.75 22.04 -13.86
C MET A 261 12.01 21.42 -15.24
N HIS A 262 11.35 20.30 -15.55
CA HIS A 262 11.53 19.60 -16.82
C HIS A 262 11.12 20.43 -18.06
N ASN A 263 10.19 21.38 -17.91
CA ASN A 263 9.81 22.31 -18.98
C ASN A 263 10.77 23.50 -19.15
N MET A 264 11.58 23.83 -18.14
CA MET A 264 12.58 24.91 -18.22
C MET A 264 13.88 24.45 -18.89
N ASP A 265 14.22 23.16 -18.81
CA ASP A 265 15.42 22.61 -19.48
C ASP A 265 15.33 22.67 -21.02
N GLY A 266 14.12 22.83 -21.58
CA GLY A 266 13.89 22.96 -23.03
C GLY A 266 13.68 24.40 -23.55
N LYS A 267 13.57 25.42 -22.69
CA LYS A 267 13.35 26.82 -23.11
C LYS A 267 14.16 27.80 -22.24
N SER A 268 14.84 28.73 -22.90
CA SER A 268 15.75 29.74 -22.32
C SER A 268 15.29 30.33 -20.98
N SER A 269 16.20 30.24 -20.01
CA SER A 269 16.10 30.65 -18.61
C SER A 269 16.06 32.19 -18.44
N TRP A 270 15.04 32.86 -18.98
CA TRP A 270 14.94 34.33 -18.92
C TRP A 270 13.61 34.86 -18.38
N GLY A 271 12.99 34.14 -17.44
CA GLY A 271 11.75 34.60 -16.81
C GLY A 271 11.39 34.02 -15.45
N SER A 272 12.29 33.30 -14.75
CA SER A 272 11.96 32.75 -13.43
C SER A 272 12.42 33.66 -12.29
N ILE A 273 11.46 34.15 -11.50
CA ILE A 273 11.67 34.92 -10.25
C ILE A 273 12.28 34.04 -9.13
N VAL A 274 12.28 32.71 -9.26
CA VAL A 274 12.81 31.77 -8.26
C VAL A 274 14.00 31.02 -8.86
N SER A 275 15.15 31.05 -8.18
CA SER A 275 16.35 30.30 -8.58
C SER A 275 16.11 28.78 -8.54
N LEU A 276 16.90 28.02 -9.29
CA LEU A 276 16.86 26.56 -9.34
C LEU A 276 17.02 25.97 -7.92
N GLU A 277 18.04 26.44 -7.20
CA GLU A 277 18.38 26.04 -5.83
C GLU A 277 17.22 26.21 -4.84
N LYS A 278 16.46 27.32 -4.94
CA LYS A 278 15.28 27.54 -4.09
C LYS A 278 14.14 26.56 -4.40
N ARG A 279 14.04 26.06 -5.64
CA ARG A 279 13.00 25.08 -6.01
C ARG A 279 13.35 23.68 -5.49
N GLU A 280 14.62 23.29 -5.60
CA GLU A 280 15.13 22.04 -5.02
C GLU A 280 14.91 22.01 -3.50
N GLN A 281 15.16 23.13 -2.81
CA GLN A 281 14.86 23.26 -1.38
C GLN A 281 13.37 23.05 -1.05
N PHE A 282 12.44 23.54 -1.89
CA PHE A 282 11.01 23.33 -1.65
C PHE A 282 10.60 21.88 -1.86
N GLU A 283 11.23 21.20 -2.82
CA GLU A 283 11.02 19.78 -3.08
C GLU A 283 11.51 18.92 -1.90
N GLU A 284 12.74 19.15 -1.43
CA GLU A 284 13.30 18.45 -0.26
C GLU A 284 12.43 18.64 0.99
N ARG A 285 11.93 19.86 1.22
CA ARG A 285 11.02 20.16 2.33
C ARG A 285 9.68 19.43 2.18
N ALA A 286 9.12 19.37 0.97
CA ALA A 286 7.89 18.61 0.71
C ALA A 286 8.07 17.11 0.94
N GLU A 287 9.20 16.54 0.48
CA GLU A 287 9.52 15.12 0.72
C GLU A 287 9.70 14.83 2.22
N THR A 288 10.35 15.73 2.96
CA THR A 288 10.47 15.65 4.42
C THR A 288 9.10 15.67 5.11
N ILE A 289 8.19 16.57 4.69
CA ILE A 289 6.82 16.63 5.21
C ILE A 289 6.09 15.32 4.95
N LEU A 290 6.17 14.77 3.74
CA LEU A 290 5.51 13.50 3.38
C LEU A 290 6.06 12.32 4.19
N LEU A 291 7.38 12.27 4.43
CA LEU A 291 8.01 11.27 5.27
C LEU A 291 7.49 11.33 6.71
N LEU A 292 7.45 12.53 7.29
CA LEU A 292 6.97 12.74 8.67
C LEU A 292 5.47 12.44 8.80
N LEU A 293 4.66 12.76 7.79
CA LEU A 293 3.25 12.37 7.75
C LEU A 293 3.10 10.84 7.80
N LYS A 294 3.89 10.11 7.03
CA LYS A 294 3.88 8.63 7.03
C LYS A 294 4.29 8.05 8.39
N GLN A 295 5.26 8.67 9.08
CA GLN A 295 5.71 8.23 10.40
C GLN A 295 4.67 8.49 11.50
N ARG A 296 4.04 9.68 11.48
CA ARG A 296 3.04 10.08 12.49
C ARG A 296 1.69 9.39 12.27
N PHE A 297 1.33 9.15 11.01
CA PHE A 297 0.04 8.59 10.63
C PHE A 297 0.23 7.38 9.68
N PRO A 298 0.68 6.23 10.21
CA PRO A 298 0.99 5.05 9.40
C PRO A 298 -0.25 4.40 8.77
N GLY A 299 -1.45 4.73 9.23
CA GLY A 299 -2.73 4.20 8.76
C GLY A 299 -3.53 5.13 7.86
N ILE A 300 -2.94 6.23 7.35
CA ILE A 300 -3.68 7.15 6.48
C ILE A 300 -4.18 6.44 5.21
N PRO A 301 -5.33 6.85 4.67
CA PRO A 301 -5.81 6.31 3.41
C PRO A 301 -4.86 6.68 2.26
N GLN A 302 -4.99 5.96 1.15
CA GLN A 302 -4.31 6.31 -0.09
C GLN A 302 -4.69 7.74 -0.52
N SER A 303 -3.71 8.49 -1.00
CA SER A 303 -3.96 9.83 -1.53
C SER A 303 -4.63 9.78 -2.90
N VAL A 304 -5.10 10.93 -3.39
CA VAL A 304 -5.65 11.05 -4.74
C VAL A 304 -4.60 10.68 -5.79
N LEU A 305 -3.33 11.03 -5.54
CA LEU A 305 -2.23 10.64 -6.43
C LEU A 305 -2.00 9.12 -6.40
N ASP A 306 -1.98 8.49 -5.22
CA ASP A 306 -1.84 7.04 -5.07
C ASP A 306 -2.96 6.30 -5.82
N ILE A 307 -4.22 6.72 -5.61
CA ILE A 307 -5.40 6.15 -6.29
C ILE A 307 -5.29 6.32 -7.80
N SER A 308 -4.92 7.52 -8.26
CA SER A 308 -4.76 7.79 -9.69
C SER A 308 -3.66 6.92 -10.30
N LYS A 309 -2.51 6.77 -9.62
CA LYS A 309 -1.41 5.90 -10.07
C LYS A 309 -1.89 4.46 -10.25
N ILE A 310 -2.59 3.91 -9.26
CA ILE A 310 -3.13 2.54 -9.34
C ILE A 310 -4.15 2.40 -10.48
N GLN A 311 -5.09 3.35 -10.59
CA GLN A 311 -6.18 3.29 -11.55
C GLN A 311 -5.70 3.35 -13.02
N TYR A 312 -4.68 4.16 -13.30
CA TYR A 312 -4.18 4.37 -14.66
C TYR A 312 -2.90 3.61 -14.97
N ASN A 313 -2.39 2.80 -14.03
CA ASN A 313 -1.22 1.97 -14.27
C ASN A 313 -1.48 0.91 -15.35
N LYS A 314 -0.47 0.70 -16.20
CA LYS A 314 -0.50 -0.27 -17.30
C LYS A 314 0.68 -1.26 -17.27
N VAL A 315 1.59 -1.09 -16.32
CA VAL A 315 2.88 -1.81 -16.23
C VAL A 315 2.94 -2.69 -14.99
#